data_AF-A0A2K1NR68-F1
#
_entry.id   AF-A0A2K1NR68-F1
#
_cell.length_a   1.000
_cell.length_b   1.000
_cell.length_c   1.000
_cell.angle_alpha   90.00
_cell.angle_beta   90.00
_cell.angle_gamma   90.00
#
_symmetry.space_group_name_H-M   'P 1'
#
loop_
_entity.id
_entity.type
_entity.pdbx_description
1 polymer ?
#
loop_
_entity_poly.entity_id
_entity_poly.type
_entity_poly.pdbx_seq_one_letter_code
_entity_poly.pdbx_strand_id
1 'polypeptide(L)'
;MEWINYYGIANMKKVAENLDGWLRRRIRLCIWKGWKKIKTKHENLVKSGLNTNKAWGYANTRKGYWIISNSPILSRTLTNKHLKEMGLTSILETYNLKHQFC
;
A
#
# COMPACT_ATOMS: atom_id res chain seq x y z
N MET A 1 3.61 8.82 -15.87
CA MET A 1 2.61 7.74 -16.05
C MET A 1 1.71 8.09 -17.22
N GLU A 2 1.68 7.25 -18.26
CA GLU A 2 0.91 7.50 -19.49
C GLU A 2 -0.59 7.66 -19.23
N TRP A 3 -1.15 6.92 -18.27
CA TRP A 3 -2.57 6.99 -17.90
C TRP A 3 -3.01 8.38 -17.42
N ILE A 4 -2.21 9.03 -16.57
CA ILE A 4 -2.53 10.35 -16.01
C ILE A 4 -2.33 11.45 -17.05
N ASN A 5 -1.46 11.24 -18.05
CA ASN A 5 -1.36 12.16 -19.18
C ASN A 5 -2.67 12.22 -19.96
N TYR A 6 -3.37 11.10 -20.10
CA TYR A 6 -4.62 11.02 -20.84
C TYR A 6 -5.82 11.49 -19.99
N TYR A 7 -5.99 10.92 -18.79
CA TYR A 7 -7.18 11.21 -17.96
C TYR A 7 -7.06 12.49 -17.13
N GLY A 8 -5.85 13.05 -16.98
CA GLY A 8 -5.57 14.26 -16.19
C GLY A 8 -6.07 15.57 -16.82
N ILE A 9 -6.92 15.54 -17.84
CA ILE A 9 -7.64 16.73 -18.33
C ILE A 9 -8.93 16.93 -17.52
N ALA A 10 -9.51 15.84 -16.99
CA ALA A 10 -10.74 15.88 -16.23
C ALA A 10 -10.51 16.36 -14.79
N ASN A 11 -11.51 17.01 -14.18
CA ASN A 11 -11.51 17.30 -12.75
C ASN A 11 -11.79 16.02 -11.94
N MET A 12 -10.75 15.22 -11.74
CA MET A 12 -10.85 13.87 -11.18
C MET A 12 -10.06 13.68 -9.89
N LYS A 13 -9.73 14.78 -9.17
CA LYS A 13 -8.93 14.73 -7.94
C LYS A 13 -9.41 13.69 -6.93
N LYS A 14 -10.72 13.71 -6.60
CA LYS A 14 -11.33 12.75 -5.65
C LYS A 14 -11.26 11.30 -6.16
N VAL A 15 -11.37 11.09 -7.47
CA VAL A 15 -11.24 9.77 -8.08
C VAL A 15 -9.78 9.29 -8.00
N ALA A 16 -8.82 10.18 -8.28
CA ALA A 16 -7.40 9.90 -8.16
C ALA A 16 -7.00 9.55 -6.72
N GLU A 17 -7.51 10.28 -5.72
CA GLU A 17 -7.33 9.98 -4.29
C GLU A 17 -7.82 8.57 -3.92
N ASN A 18 -9.05 8.23 -4.33
CA ASN A 18 -9.63 6.92 -4.07
C ASN A 18 -8.85 5.79 -4.76
N LEU A 19 -8.46 6.01 -6.02
CA LEU A 19 -7.71 5.04 -6.81
C LEU A 19 -6.31 4.81 -6.23
N ASP A 20 -5.63 5.87 -5.81
CA ASP A 20 -4.32 5.82 -5.16
C ASP A 20 -4.40 5.06 -3.82
N GLY A 21 -5.44 5.29 -3.03
CA GLY A 21 -5.74 4.52 -1.82
C GLY A 21 -5.98 3.03 -2.10
N TRP A 22 -6.80 2.73 -3.11
CA TRP A 22 -7.09 1.36 -3.54
C TRP A 22 -5.82 0.64 -4.03
N LEU A 23 -5.01 1.32 -4.83
CA LEU A 23 -3.75 0.77 -5.37
C LEU A 23 -2.78 0.43 -4.24
N ARG A 24 -2.58 1.33 -3.27
CA ARG A 24 -1.72 1.04 -2.10
C ARG A 24 -2.21 -0.18 -1.33
N ARG A 25 -3.52 -0.32 -1.10
CA ARG A 25 -4.09 -1.52 -0.46
C ARG A 25 -3.83 -2.78 -1.29
N ARG A 26 -4.00 -2.70 -2.61
CA ARG A 26 -3.74 -3.82 -3.53
C ARG A 26 -2.27 -4.25 -3.50
N ILE A 27 -1.34 -3.30 -3.47
CA ILE A 27 0.10 -3.58 -3.35
C ILE A 27 0.41 -4.23 -1.99
N ARG A 28 -0.15 -3.74 -0.87
CA ARG A 28 0.00 -4.39 0.44
C ARG A 28 -0.49 -5.84 0.42
N LEU A 29 -1.60 -6.11 -0.25
CA LEU A 29 -2.09 -7.48 -0.45
C LEU A 29 -1.06 -8.31 -1.20
N CYS A 30 -0.51 -7.80 -2.31
CA CYS A 30 0.47 -8.53 -3.11
C CYS A 30 1.74 -8.84 -2.30
N ILE A 31 2.25 -7.88 -1.53
CA ILE A 31 3.39 -8.07 -0.62
C ILE A 31 3.08 -9.17 0.41
N TRP A 32 1.93 -9.06 1.09
CA TRP A 32 1.52 -10.04 2.09
C TRP A 32 1.33 -11.45 1.51
N LYS A 33 0.80 -11.56 0.29
CA LYS A 33 0.68 -12.83 -0.45
C LYS A 33 2.05 -13.35 -0.88
N GLY A 34 2.99 -12.47 -1.19
CA GLY A 34 4.39 -12.80 -1.50
C GLY A 34 5.12 -13.42 -0.30
N TRP A 35 4.77 -13.01 0.92
CA TRP A 35 5.25 -13.64 2.15
C TRP A 35 4.55 -14.98 2.40
N LYS A 36 4.85 -16.00 1.58
CA LYS A 36 4.15 -17.29 1.58
C LYS A 36 4.26 -18.04 2.91
N LYS A 37 5.44 -18.02 3.55
CA LYS A 37 5.70 -18.74 4.80
C LYS A 37 5.39 -17.87 6.02
N ILE A 38 4.82 -18.47 7.06
CA ILE A 38 4.51 -17.80 8.34
C ILE A 38 5.77 -17.20 8.95
N LYS A 39 6.89 -17.94 8.93
CA LYS A 39 8.19 -17.44 9.41
C LYS A 39 8.62 -16.16 8.70
N THR A 40 8.48 -16.11 7.37
CA THR A 40 8.80 -14.92 6.56
C THR A 40 7.89 -13.74 6.88
N LYS A 41 6.58 -13.98 7.07
CA LYS A 41 5.65 -12.92 7.52
C LYS A 41 6.07 -12.36 8.87
N HIS A 42 6.37 -13.23 9.82
CA HIS A 42 6.84 -12.83 11.16
C HIS A 42 8.12 -12.00 11.08
N GLU A 43 9.16 -12.49 10.40
CA GLU A 43 10.45 -11.81 10.26
C GLU A 43 10.29 -10.43 9.61
N ASN A 44 9.50 -10.31 8.54
CA ASN A 44 9.29 -9.03 7.87
C ASN A 44 8.48 -8.05 8.73
N LEU A 45 7.50 -8.53 9.50
CA LEU A 45 6.77 -7.70 10.46
C LEU A 45 7.68 -7.18 11.59
N VAL A 46 8.57 -8.02 12.12
CA VAL A 46 9.54 -7.62 13.16
C VAL A 46 10.57 -6.63 12.59
N LYS A 47 11.09 -6.88 11.38
CA LYS A 47 11.97 -5.93 10.67
C LYS A 47 11.31 -4.57 10.43
N SER A 48 9.99 -4.55 10.28
CA SER A 48 9.20 -3.32 10.15
C SER A 48 8.91 -2.63 11.51
N GLY A 49 9.51 -3.10 12.60
CA GLY A 49 9.40 -2.50 13.95
C GLY A 49 8.22 -2.99 14.79
N LEU A 50 7.58 -4.11 14.42
CA LEU A 50 6.49 -4.68 15.22
C LEU A 50 7.07 -5.56 16.35
N ASN A 51 6.44 -5.49 17.54
CA ASN A 51 6.77 -6.39 18.64
C ASN A 51 6.56 -7.86 18.23
N THR A 52 7.52 -8.73 18.56
CA THR A 52 7.57 -10.16 18.24
C THR A 52 6.27 -10.91 18.56
N ASN A 53 5.67 -10.68 19.73
CA ASN A 53 4.44 -11.37 20.13
C ASN A 53 3.26 -10.97 19.24
N LYS A 54 3.15 -9.67 18.92
CA LYS A 54 2.12 -9.19 17.97
C LYS A 54 2.41 -9.68 16.56
N ALA A 55 3.67 -9.75 16.14
CA ALA A 55 4.05 -10.26 14.83
C ALA A 55 3.59 -11.71 14.63
N TRP A 56 3.73 -12.58 15.65
CA TRP A 56 3.23 -13.96 15.58
C TRP A 56 1.72 -14.06 15.44
N GLY A 57 0.96 -13.24 16.17
CA GLY A 57 -0.49 -13.20 16.05
C GLY A 57 -0.96 -12.83 14.64
N TYR A 58 -0.26 -11.90 13.98
CA TYR A 58 -0.62 -11.47 12.62
C TYR A 58 -0.07 -12.40 11.54
N ALA A 59 1.11 -12.98 11.73
CA ALA A 59 1.68 -13.95 10.80
C ALA A 59 0.79 -15.20 10.67
N ASN A 60 0.17 -15.64 11.78
CA ASN A 60 -0.71 -16.82 11.87
C ASN A 60 -2.20 -16.51 11.64
N THR A 61 -2.54 -15.32 11.20
CA THR A 61 -3.94 -14.96 11.00
C THR A 61 -4.63 -15.84 9.94
N ARG A 62 -5.87 -16.25 10.22
CA ARG A 62 -6.74 -16.96 9.27
C ARG A 62 -7.56 -16.03 8.37
N LYS A 63 -7.38 -14.70 8.52
CA LYS A 63 -8.10 -13.71 7.71
C LYS A 63 -7.62 -13.75 6.26
N GLY A 64 -8.55 -13.61 5.32
CA GLY A 64 -8.21 -13.53 3.90
C GLY A 64 -7.31 -12.34 3.57
N TYR A 65 -6.54 -12.45 2.48
CA TYR A 65 -5.52 -11.46 2.12
C TYR A 65 -6.07 -10.04 1.94
N TRP A 66 -7.28 -9.89 1.39
CA TRP A 66 -7.92 -8.58 1.21
C TRP A 66 -8.32 -7.93 2.52
N ILE A 67 -8.80 -8.72 3.50
CA ILE A 67 -9.12 -8.21 4.83
C ILE A 67 -7.84 -7.74 5.54
N ILE A 68 -6.78 -8.56 5.47
CA ILE A 68 -5.49 -8.26 6.07
C ILE A 68 -4.86 -6.98 5.50
N SER A 69 -4.93 -6.77 4.18
CA SER A 69 -4.37 -5.59 3.51
C SER A 69 -4.89 -4.24 4.03
N ASN A 70 -6.06 -4.24 4.68
CA ASN A 70 -6.67 -3.06 5.31
C ASN A 70 -6.51 -3.03 6.83
N SER A 71 -5.74 -3.94 7.41
CA SER A 71 -5.53 -3.97 8.85
C SER A 71 -4.63 -2.80 9.29
N PRO A 72 -4.86 -2.24 10.49
CA PRO A 72 -4.00 -1.20 11.07
C PRO A 72 -2.53 -1.61 11.18
N ILE A 73 -2.26 -2.92 11.24
CA ILE A 73 -0.91 -3.44 11.34
C ILE A 73 -0.20 -3.35 10.00
N LEU A 74 -0.84 -3.78 8.91
CA LEU A 74 -0.21 -3.65 7.59
C LEU A 74 -0.10 -2.19 7.14
N SER A 75 -1.00 -1.31 7.54
CA SER A 75 -0.82 0.13 7.26
C SER A 75 0.36 0.73 8.04
N ARG A 76 0.63 0.24 9.26
CA ARG A 76 1.75 0.68 10.09
C ARG A 76 3.10 0.07 9.68
N THR A 77 3.13 -1.17 9.23
CA THR A 77 4.38 -1.83 8.79
C THR A 77 4.70 -1.51 7.33
N LEU A 78 3.72 -1.60 6.42
CA LEU A 78 3.85 -1.22 5.02
C LEU A 78 3.29 0.18 4.81
N THR A 79 3.98 1.16 5.38
CA THR A 79 3.58 2.58 5.33
C THR A 79 3.56 3.11 3.90
N ASN A 80 2.78 4.18 3.65
CA ASN A 80 2.76 4.82 2.34
C ASN A 80 4.15 5.33 1.92
N LYS A 81 4.95 5.79 2.89
CA LYS A 81 6.34 6.21 2.66
C LYS A 81 7.19 5.03 2.18
N HIS A 82 7.10 3.89 2.87
CA HIS A 82 7.85 2.69 2.49
C HIS A 82 7.46 2.17 1.10
N LEU A 83 6.17 2.22 0.75
CA LEU A 83 5.72 1.88 -0.60
C LEU A 83 6.28 2.83 -1.66
N LYS A 84 6.39 4.14 -1.35
CA LYS A 84 6.99 5.15 -2.25
C LYS A 84 8.49 4.91 -2.43
N GLU A 85 9.21 4.56 -1.36
CA GLU A 85 10.63 4.19 -1.40
C GLU A 85 10.88 2.93 -2.24
N MET A 86 9.93 1.98 -2.25
CA MET A 86 9.95 0.83 -3.16
C MET A 86 9.65 1.17 -4.63
N GLY A 87 9.40 2.45 -4.96
CA GLY A 87 9.13 2.91 -6.32
C GLY A 87 7.65 3.02 -6.69
N LEU A 88 6.71 2.87 -5.73
CA LEU A 88 5.30 3.10 -6.02
C LEU A 88 5.06 4.60 -6.24
N THR A 89 4.87 4.97 -7.50
CA THR A 89 4.53 6.35 -7.88
C THR A 89 3.07 6.63 -7.52
N SER A 90 2.82 7.74 -6.81
CA SER A 90 1.46 8.12 -6.43
C SER A 90 0.71 8.75 -7.60
N ILE A 91 -0.51 8.26 -7.84
CA ILE A 91 -1.39 8.78 -8.90
C ILE A 91 -1.83 10.20 -8.56
N LEU A 92 -2.16 10.44 -7.28
CA LEU A 92 -2.59 11.76 -6.83
C LEU A 92 -1.48 12.80 -6.94
N GLU A 93 -0.25 12.44 -6.54
CA GLU A 93 0.89 13.35 -6.61
C GLU A 93 1.19 13.78 -8.05
N THR A 94 1.18 12.81 -8.98
CA THR A 94 1.39 13.07 -10.41
C THR A 94 0.25 13.83 -11.06
N TYR A 95 -1.00 13.62 -10.63
CA TYR A 95 -2.16 14.44 -11.04
C TYR A 95 -2.00 15.89 -10.56
N ASN A 96 -1.72 16.10 -9.27
CA ASN A 96 -1.57 17.43 -8.69
C ASN A 96 -0.46 18.23 -9.38
N LEU A 97 0.70 17.62 -9.67
CA LEU A 97 1.80 18.27 -10.38
C LEU A 97 1.39 18.81 -11.76
N LYS A 98 0.47 18.14 -12.46
CA LYS A 98 -0.03 18.59 -13.77
C LYS A 98 -1.02 19.75 -13.67
N HIS A 99 -1.87 19.73 -12.65
CA HIS A 99 -2.87 20.78 -12.44
C HIS A 99 -2.32 21.99 -11.64
N GLN A 100 -1.06 21.95 -11.21
CA GLN A 100 -0.44 23.04 -10.44
C GLN A 100 -0.12 24.27 -11.30
N PHE A 101 -0.13 24.13 -12.63
CA PHE A 101 0.18 25.18 -13.60
C PHE A 101 -1.06 25.64 -14.41
N CYS A 102 -2.26 25.23 -14.00
CA CYS A 102 -3.53 25.70 -14.56
C CYS A 102 -4.24 26.65 -13.60
#